data_AF-A0A1M3IHX2-F1
#
_entry.id   AF-A0A1M3IHX2-F1
#
_cell.length_a   1.000
_cell.length_b   1.000
_cell.length_c   1.000
_cell.angle_alpha   90.00
_cell.angle_beta   90.00
_cell.angle_gamma   90.00
#
_symmetry.space_group_name_H-M   'P 1'
#
loop_
_entity.id
_entity.type
_entity.pdbx_description
1 polymer ?
#
loop_
_entity_poly.entity_id
_entity_poly.type
_entity_poly.pdbx_seq_one_letter_code
_entity_poly.pdbx_strand_id
1 'polypeptide(L)'
;MSLYTSEDYTEDEKRNLAFQTTVAIREAVSVAKRIPTQVAYESVFDLINDIDPELYGHITDLLTKKNKSEEVELAIAEANAISTDEEPVTPTDILDRKLDPILAALKKEPKSHPLKREKSKLLAAKEYFQLRTPSEHKILNQDFFLATRSYAINDPIYKDEKRIDYKLGNDRILRLRMLHPDNEEHIIGSDLVYEQYDLKNERVRLVHLQYKVWDEKDVLYFSKGNMSSQLDKLSNNICNNNMCVNKAGVNYTKGYRLPFCSAFLRRRIESKEAIVH
;
A
#
# COMPACT_ATOMS: atom_id res chain seq x y z
N MET A 1 17.75 6.71 21.93
CA MET A 1 16.83 7.82 22.28
C MET A 1 16.64 8.64 21.02
N SER A 2 15.41 8.67 20.51
CA SER A 2 15.05 9.46 19.34
C SER A 2 15.06 10.94 19.73
N LEU A 3 15.66 11.80 18.90
CA LEU A 3 15.73 13.24 19.17
C LEU A 3 14.32 13.87 19.22
N TYR A 4 13.34 13.20 18.61
CA TYR A 4 11.93 13.58 18.57
C TYR A 4 11.15 13.19 19.84
N THR A 5 11.74 12.39 20.74
CA THR A 5 11.10 11.97 22.01
C THR A 5 11.84 12.48 23.26
N SER A 6 12.98 13.17 23.10
CA SER A 6 13.72 13.75 24.22
C SER A 6 12.90 14.84 24.93
N GLU A 7 12.92 14.84 26.26
CA GLU A 7 12.32 15.90 27.09
C GLU A 7 13.13 17.20 27.08
N ASP A 8 14.35 17.18 26.54
CA ASP A 8 15.28 18.32 26.52
C ASP A 8 14.89 19.39 25.48
N TYR A 9 13.96 19.08 24.58
CA TYR A 9 13.49 19.97 23.51
C TYR A 9 12.01 20.30 23.66
N THR A 10 11.66 21.56 23.39
CA THR A 10 10.27 21.99 23.30
C THR A 10 9.55 21.35 22.11
N GLU A 11 8.23 21.25 22.16
CA GLU A 11 7.43 20.71 21.05
C GLU A 11 7.62 21.52 19.75
N ASP A 12 7.77 22.85 19.85
CA ASP A 12 8.00 23.70 18.67
C ASP A 12 9.38 23.45 18.04
N GLU A 13 10.42 23.20 18.85
CA GLU A 13 11.75 22.83 18.36
C GLU A 13 11.74 21.46 17.68
N LYS A 14 11.07 20.47 18.29
CA LYS A 14 10.89 19.13 17.70
C LYS A 14 10.16 19.20 16.37
N ARG A 15 9.14 20.04 16.25
CA ARG A 15 8.39 20.26 15.00
C ARG A 15 9.22 20.93 13.93
N ASN A 16 9.96 21.98 14.29
CA ASN A 16 10.86 22.65 13.36
C ASN A 16 11.91 21.66 12.84
N LEU A 17 12.45 20.82 13.72
CA LEU A 17 13.37 19.77 13.33
C LEU A 17 12.72 18.72 12.43
N ALA A 18 11.51 18.25 12.74
CA ALA A 18 10.77 17.31 11.88
C ALA A 18 10.53 17.90 10.48
N PHE A 19 10.18 19.19 10.41
CA PHE A 19 10.01 19.90 9.14
C PHE A 19 11.33 20.01 8.37
N GLN A 20 12.41 20.44 9.04
CA GLN A 20 13.74 20.53 8.43
C GLN A 20 14.25 19.18 7.94
N THR A 21 14.02 18.10 8.70
CA THR A 21 14.37 16.73 8.32
C THR A 21 13.62 16.32 7.05
N THR A 22 12.32 16.59 6.99
CA THR A 22 11.50 16.31 5.82
C THR A 22 11.99 17.10 4.59
N VAL A 23 12.29 18.39 4.76
CA VAL A 23 12.81 19.24 3.67
C VAL A 23 14.19 18.77 3.20
N ALA A 24 15.10 18.43 4.13
CA ALA A 24 16.44 17.95 3.79
C ALA A 24 16.39 16.65 2.97
N ILE A 25 15.53 15.70 3.37
CA ILE A 25 15.34 14.45 2.62
C ILE A 25 14.72 14.75 1.25
N ARG A 26 13.73 15.63 1.19
CA ARG A 26 13.10 16.07 -0.06
C ARG A 26 14.11 16.64 -1.06
N GLU A 27 14.99 17.52 -0.59
CA GLU A 27 16.04 18.11 -1.41
C GLU A 27 17.09 17.08 -1.84
N ALA A 28 17.55 16.24 -0.90
CA ALA A 28 18.53 15.20 -1.19
C ALA A 28 18.03 14.25 -2.29
N VAL A 29 16.76 13.84 -2.23
CA VAL A 29 16.15 12.96 -3.24
C VAL A 29 15.98 13.68 -4.58
N SER A 30 15.54 14.94 -4.57
CA SER A 30 15.42 15.75 -5.80
C SER A 30 16.76 15.90 -6.51
N VAL A 31 17.83 16.18 -5.76
CA VAL A 31 19.20 16.29 -6.29
C VAL A 31 19.68 14.93 -6.82
N ALA A 32 19.52 13.86 -6.04
CA ALA A 32 19.94 12.52 -6.45
C ALA A 32 19.24 12.05 -7.73
N LYS A 33 17.93 12.32 -7.86
CA LYS A 33 17.14 11.97 -9.05
C LYS A 33 17.27 12.97 -10.20
N ARG A 34 18.03 14.06 -10.04
CA ARG A 34 18.18 15.16 -11.01
C ARG A 34 16.83 15.71 -11.51
N ILE A 35 15.84 15.79 -10.61
CA ILE A 35 14.51 16.29 -10.95
C ILE A 35 14.56 17.83 -10.83
N PRO A 36 14.18 18.58 -11.88
CA PRO A 36 14.20 20.05 -11.86
C PRO A 36 13.15 20.64 -10.90
N THR A 37 12.13 19.87 -10.55
CA THR A 37 11.11 20.20 -9.56
C THR A 37 11.32 19.40 -8.27
N GLN A 38 10.97 20.01 -7.13
CA GLN A 38 11.06 19.32 -5.85
C GLN A 38 10.05 18.15 -5.79
N VAL A 39 10.50 17.00 -5.29
CA VAL A 39 9.65 15.80 -5.11
C VAL A 39 8.49 16.13 -4.16
N ALA A 40 7.32 15.52 -4.33
CA ALA A 40 6.16 15.77 -3.46
C ALA A 40 6.45 15.34 -2.00
N TYR A 41 5.87 16.02 -1.00
CA TYR A 41 6.06 15.68 0.42
C TYR A 41 5.60 14.25 0.70
N GLU A 42 4.57 13.81 -0.01
CA GLU A 42 4.01 12.47 0.07
C GLU A 42 5.07 11.40 -0.24
N SER A 43 5.85 11.59 -1.31
CA SER A 43 6.90 10.63 -1.68
C SER A 43 8.07 10.64 -0.69
N VAL A 44 8.30 11.77 -0.02
CA VAL A 44 9.33 11.91 1.01
C VAL A 44 8.92 11.20 2.28
N PHE A 45 7.67 11.36 2.70
CA PHE A 45 7.09 10.61 3.82
C PHE A 45 7.10 9.10 3.57
N ASP A 46 6.84 8.67 2.33
CA ASP A 46 6.97 7.26 1.96
C ASP A 46 8.40 6.77 2.06
N LEU A 47 9.37 7.54 1.56
CA LEU A 47 10.78 7.20 1.69
C LEU A 47 11.24 7.14 3.15
N ILE A 48 10.81 8.08 3.99
CA ILE A 48 11.13 8.07 5.43
C ILE A 48 10.59 6.79 6.06
N ASN A 49 9.33 6.44 5.79
CA ASN A 49 8.72 5.21 6.30
C ASN A 49 9.45 3.94 5.85
N ASP A 50 9.97 3.92 4.62
CA ASP A 50 10.69 2.78 4.08
C ASP A 50 12.11 2.64 4.68
N ILE A 51 12.75 3.75 5.05
CA ILE A 51 14.08 3.79 5.68
C ILE A 51 13.99 3.51 7.19
N ASP A 52 13.07 4.21 7.87
CA ASP A 52 12.89 4.17 9.32
C ASP A 52 11.42 4.45 9.68
N PRO A 53 10.61 3.38 9.89
CA PRO A 53 9.21 3.50 10.30
C PRO A 53 9.00 4.25 11.63
N GLU A 54 9.97 4.18 12.56
CA GLU A 54 9.89 4.84 13.87
C GLU A 54 10.06 6.36 13.69
N LEU A 55 11.05 6.76 12.90
CA LEU A 55 11.24 8.16 12.50
C LEU A 55 10.03 8.71 11.74
N TYR A 56 9.43 7.92 10.84
CA TYR A 56 8.21 8.29 10.15
C TYR A 56 7.09 8.61 11.14
N GLY A 57 6.83 7.71 12.10
CA GLY A 57 5.80 7.91 13.13
C GLY A 57 6.02 9.22 13.89
N HIS A 58 7.25 9.48 14.34
CA HIS A 58 7.58 10.72 15.03
C HIS A 58 7.37 11.98 14.18
N ILE A 59 7.81 11.96 12.91
CA ILE A 59 7.65 13.09 11.99
C ILE A 59 6.18 13.34 11.70
N THR A 60 5.40 12.28 11.43
CA THR A 60 3.97 12.44 11.18
C THR A 60 3.24 12.94 12.40
N ASP A 61 3.55 12.46 13.60
CA ASP A 61 2.93 12.95 14.82
C ASP A 61 3.22 14.43 15.04
N LEU A 62 4.48 14.85 14.91
CA LEU A 62 4.88 16.24 15.13
C LEU A 62 4.30 17.18 14.08
N LEU A 63 4.31 16.79 12.80
CA LEU A 63 3.80 17.63 11.71
C LEU A 63 2.26 17.65 11.63
N THR A 64 1.58 16.58 12.03
CA THR A 64 0.10 16.52 12.02
C THR A 64 -0.55 17.08 13.29
N LYS A 65 0.15 17.09 14.44
CA LYS A 65 -0.38 17.62 15.71
C LYS A 65 -0.72 19.12 15.69
N LYS A 66 -0.37 19.90 14.65
CA LYS A 66 -0.85 21.29 14.48
C LYS A 66 -2.06 21.45 13.55
N ASN A 67 -2.49 20.37 12.89
CA ASN A 67 -3.59 20.40 11.91
C ASN A 67 -4.79 19.53 12.33
N LYS A 68 -4.89 19.11 13.60
CA LYS A 68 -6.18 18.61 14.10
C LYS A 68 -7.14 19.79 14.07
N SER A 69 -8.13 19.72 13.19
CA SER A 69 -9.19 20.72 13.22
C SER A 69 -10.00 20.52 14.51
N GLU A 70 -10.73 21.56 14.92
CA GLU A 70 -11.62 21.49 16.10
C GLU A 70 -12.58 20.29 15.99
N GLU A 71 -12.99 19.94 14.76
CA GLU A 71 -13.87 18.79 14.48
C GLU A 71 -13.19 17.45 14.77
N VAL A 72 -11.89 17.33 14.47
CA VAL A 72 -11.10 16.12 14.71
C VAL A 72 -10.95 15.91 16.21
N GLU A 73 -10.59 16.96 16.95
CA GLU A 73 -10.44 16.87 18.41
C GLU A 73 -11.76 16.56 19.09
N LEU A 74 -12.83 17.22 18.66
CA LEU A 74 -14.16 17.03 19.21
C LEU A 74 -14.72 15.64 18.86
N ALA A 75 -14.46 15.11 17.67
CA ALA A 75 -14.84 13.74 17.32
C ALA A 75 -14.10 12.68 18.16
N ILE A 76 -12.80 12.89 18.45
CA ILE A 76 -12.04 12.01 19.35
C ILE A 76 -12.61 12.08 20.77
N ALA A 77 -12.87 13.29 21.28
CA ALA A 77 -13.42 13.47 22.61
C ALA A 77 -14.82 12.84 22.76
N GLU A 78 -15.70 13.04 21.78
CA GLU A 78 -17.04 12.44 21.76
C GLU A 78 -16.99 10.92 21.64
N ALA A 79 -16.13 10.39 20.76
CA ALA A 79 -15.95 8.94 20.63
C ALA A 79 -15.50 8.33 21.96
N ASN A 80 -14.47 8.90 22.60
CA ASN A 80 -13.97 8.41 23.90
C ASN A 80 -15.00 8.54 25.02
N ALA A 81 -15.88 9.55 24.98
CA ALA A 81 -16.91 9.76 26.00
C ALA A 81 -18.09 8.79 25.87
N ILE A 82 -18.39 8.32 24.66
CA ILE A 82 -19.58 7.51 24.36
C ILE A 82 -19.22 6.03 24.15
N SER A 83 -17.99 5.75 23.72
CA SER A 83 -17.50 4.39 23.47
C SER A 83 -17.47 3.58 24.76
N THR A 84 -17.98 2.36 24.70
CA THR A 84 -17.94 1.38 25.80
C THR A 84 -17.32 0.09 25.29
N ASP A 85 -16.88 -0.80 26.19
CA ASP A 85 -16.30 -2.09 25.80
C ASP A 85 -17.29 -2.99 25.03
N GLU A 86 -18.59 -2.82 25.28
CA GLU A 86 -19.67 -3.57 24.60
C GLU A 86 -20.11 -2.91 23.29
N GLU A 87 -19.99 -1.58 23.18
CA GLU A 87 -20.34 -0.80 21.99
C GLU A 87 -19.21 0.19 21.66
N PRO A 88 -18.18 -0.25 20.93
CA PRO A 88 -17.07 0.62 20.55
C PRO A 88 -17.54 1.63 19.51
N VAL A 89 -17.31 2.92 19.79
CA VAL A 89 -17.65 4.03 18.89
C VAL A 89 -16.37 4.69 18.43
N THR A 90 -16.20 4.81 17.11
CA THR A 90 -15.00 5.43 16.52
C THR A 90 -15.24 6.92 16.24
N PRO A 91 -14.18 7.75 16.17
CA PRO A 91 -14.30 9.14 15.74
C PRO A 91 -14.95 9.30 14.36
N THR A 92 -14.75 8.34 13.46
CA THR A 92 -15.41 8.31 12.15
C THR A 92 -16.92 8.11 12.26
N ASP A 93 -17.41 7.29 13.19
CA ASP A 93 -18.85 7.09 13.41
C ASP A 93 -19.53 8.37 13.90
N ILE A 94 -18.85 9.12 14.78
CA ILE A 94 -19.31 10.42 15.26
C ILE A 94 -19.44 11.42 14.10
N LEU A 95 -18.43 11.49 13.23
CA LEU A 95 -18.47 12.35 12.06
C LEU A 95 -19.57 11.96 11.08
N ASP A 96 -19.80 10.66 10.88
CA ASP A 96 -20.88 10.17 10.00
C ASP A 96 -22.27 10.51 10.54
N ARG A 97 -22.49 10.35 11.86
CA ARG A 97 -23.73 10.80 12.53
C ARG A 97 -24.00 12.29 12.33
N LYS A 98 -22.96 13.13 12.26
CA LYS A 98 -23.06 14.57 11.99
C LYS A 98 -23.25 14.88 10.51
N LEU A 99 -22.65 14.07 9.62
CA LEU A 99 -22.69 14.28 8.17
C LEU A 99 -24.04 13.89 7.55
N ASP A 100 -24.65 12.81 8.00
CA ASP A 100 -25.93 12.29 7.50
C ASP A 100 -27.07 13.32 7.46
N PRO A 101 -27.38 14.08 8.53
CA PRO A 101 -28.44 15.09 8.49
C PRO A 101 -28.10 16.24 7.52
N ILE A 102 -26.83 16.61 7.38
CA ILE A 102 -26.39 17.65 6.43
C ILE A 102 -26.58 17.17 4.99
N LEU A 103 -26.25 15.91 4.70
CA LEU A 103 -26.49 15.32 3.38
C LEU A 103 -27.98 15.23 3.06
N ALA A 104 -28.82 14.87 4.04
CA ALA A 104 -30.27 14.86 3.89
C ALA A 104 -30.84 16.27 3.64
N ALA A 105 -30.34 17.29 4.33
CA ALA A 105 -30.73 18.68 4.13
C ALA A 105 -30.30 19.21 2.76
N LEU A 106 -29.07 18.90 2.30
CA LEU A 106 -28.58 19.29 0.98
C LEU A 106 -29.35 18.64 -0.19
N LYS A 107 -29.97 17.48 0.00
CA LYS A 107 -30.88 16.89 -1.00
C LYS A 107 -32.13 17.75 -1.21
N LYS A 108 -32.63 18.39 -0.16
CA LYS A 108 -33.79 19.29 -0.22
C LYS A 108 -33.39 20.70 -0.68
N GLU A 109 -32.23 21.17 -0.25
CA GLU A 109 -31.74 22.52 -0.54
C GLU A 109 -30.30 22.52 -1.10
N PRO A 110 -30.11 22.11 -2.36
CA PRO A 110 -28.79 21.87 -2.94
C PRO A 110 -27.94 23.12 -3.17
N LYS A 111 -28.52 24.31 -3.03
CA LYS A 111 -27.81 25.60 -3.20
C LYS A 111 -27.36 26.24 -1.88
N SER A 112 -27.70 25.64 -0.73
CA SER A 112 -27.32 26.19 0.57
C SER A 112 -25.80 26.20 0.77
N HIS A 113 -25.20 27.40 0.73
CA HIS A 113 -23.78 27.61 0.98
C HIS A 113 -23.33 27.21 2.39
N PRO A 114 -24.09 27.52 3.47
CA PRO A 114 -23.73 27.11 4.82
C PRO A 114 -23.62 25.58 4.96
N LEU A 115 -24.59 24.83 4.43
CA LEU A 115 -24.60 23.36 4.50
C LEU A 115 -23.45 22.74 3.68
N LYS A 116 -23.09 23.32 2.53
CA LYS A 116 -21.93 22.88 1.76
C LYS A 116 -20.62 23.10 2.50
N ARG A 117 -20.47 24.26 3.17
CA ARG A 117 -19.29 24.57 3.98
C ARG A 117 -19.14 23.58 5.13
N GLU A 118 -20.23 23.32 5.85
CA GLU A 118 -20.21 22.36 6.97
C GLU A 118 -19.90 20.93 6.51
N LYS A 119 -20.51 20.51 5.39
CA LYS A 119 -20.18 19.23 4.74
C LYS A 119 -18.69 19.14 4.43
N SER A 120 -18.09 20.16 3.82
CA SER A 120 -16.66 20.16 3.49
C SER A 120 -15.78 20.08 4.74
N LYS A 121 -16.18 20.76 5.83
CA LYS A 121 -15.47 20.72 7.12
C LYS A 121 -15.44 19.31 7.71
N LEU A 122 -16.59 18.65 7.78
CA LEU A 122 -16.72 17.29 8.30
C LEU A 122 -16.03 16.26 7.41
N LEU A 123 -16.06 16.44 6.08
CA LEU A 123 -15.34 15.56 5.16
C LEU A 123 -13.81 15.68 5.31
N ALA A 124 -13.28 16.90 5.47
CA ALA A 124 -11.86 17.10 5.74
C ALA A 124 -11.44 16.50 7.10
N ALA A 125 -12.29 16.64 8.11
CA ALA A 125 -12.07 15.99 9.41
C ALA A 125 -12.13 14.46 9.31
N LYS A 126 -12.99 13.90 8.45
CA LYS A 126 -13.05 12.46 8.20
C LYS A 126 -11.80 11.96 7.47
N GLU A 127 -11.30 12.73 6.52
CA GLU A 127 -10.06 12.44 5.78
C GLU A 127 -8.84 12.32 6.72
N TYR A 128 -8.82 13.08 7.84
CA TYR A 128 -7.79 12.93 8.87
C TYR A 128 -7.70 11.52 9.46
N PHE A 129 -8.85 10.85 9.62
CA PHE A 129 -8.92 9.48 10.16
C PHE A 129 -8.79 8.40 9.08
N GLN A 130 -8.75 8.77 7.80
CA GLN A 130 -8.54 7.81 6.74
C GLN A 130 -7.09 7.33 6.75
N LEU A 131 -6.90 6.00 6.79
CA LEU A 131 -5.59 5.40 6.63
C LEU A 131 -4.99 5.83 5.29
N ARG A 132 -3.76 6.35 5.34
CA ARG A 132 -3.03 6.73 4.12
C ARG A 132 -3.01 5.55 3.16
N THR A 133 -3.41 5.80 1.92
CA THR A 133 -3.45 4.76 0.89
C THR A 133 -2.05 4.56 0.33
N PRO A 134 -1.34 3.44 0.65
CA PRO A 134 -0.06 3.17 0.01
C PRO A 134 -0.29 3.00 -1.50
N SER A 135 0.62 3.56 -2.29
CA SER A 135 0.62 3.38 -3.74
C SER A 135 0.90 1.93 -4.11
N GLU A 136 0.50 1.52 -5.32
CA GLU A 136 0.77 0.20 -5.89
C GLU A 136 2.27 -0.16 -5.80
N HIS A 137 3.11 0.80 -6.17
CA HIS A 137 4.57 0.70 -6.11
C HIS A 137 5.07 0.42 -4.68
N LYS A 138 4.48 1.05 -3.66
CA LYS A 138 4.88 0.87 -2.26
C LYS A 138 4.55 -0.53 -1.76
N ILE A 139 3.34 -1.02 -2.01
CA ILE A 139 2.91 -2.36 -1.61
C ILE A 139 3.81 -3.40 -2.29
N LEU A 140 4.06 -3.24 -3.59
CA LEU A 140 4.94 -4.11 -4.36
C LEU A 140 6.36 -4.16 -3.75
N ASN A 141 6.97 -3.00 -3.47
CA ASN A 141 8.31 -2.95 -2.88
C ASN A 141 8.35 -3.58 -1.49
N GLN A 142 7.34 -3.34 -0.66
CA GLN A 142 7.22 -3.95 0.65
C GLN A 142 7.13 -5.48 0.52
N ASP A 143 6.29 -5.98 -0.38
CA ASP A 143 6.13 -7.40 -0.63
C ASP A 143 7.39 -8.03 -1.23
N PHE A 144 8.10 -7.34 -2.11
CA PHE A 144 9.30 -7.87 -2.75
C PHE A 144 10.49 -7.89 -1.79
N PHE A 145 10.82 -6.74 -1.19
CA PHE A 145 12.04 -6.55 -0.41
C PHE A 145 11.91 -6.75 1.10
N LEU A 146 10.77 -6.37 1.69
CA LEU A 146 10.60 -6.22 3.14
C LEU A 146 9.75 -7.32 3.78
N ALA A 147 9.00 -8.09 2.98
CA ALA A 147 8.18 -9.17 3.49
C ALA A 147 9.04 -10.24 4.18
N THR A 148 8.80 -10.43 5.48
CA THR A 148 9.43 -11.50 6.25
C THR A 148 8.80 -12.84 5.86
N ARG A 149 9.63 -13.75 5.35
CA ARG A 149 9.18 -15.08 4.88
C ARG A 149 9.60 -16.15 5.88
N SER A 150 9.10 -16.03 7.11
CA SER A 150 9.71 -16.60 8.32
C SER A 150 9.63 -18.11 8.55
N TYR A 151 8.98 -18.91 7.68
CA TYR A 151 8.74 -20.33 8.03
C TYR A 151 9.16 -21.40 7.01
N ALA A 152 9.49 -21.05 5.77
CA ALA A 152 9.75 -22.08 4.74
C ALA A 152 10.84 -21.72 3.72
N ILE A 153 11.46 -20.55 3.86
CA ILE A 153 12.35 -19.98 2.86
C ILE A 153 13.64 -19.58 3.59
N ASN A 154 14.76 -20.20 3.23
CA ASN A 154 16.08 -19.85 3.77
C ASN A 154 16.48 -18.43 3.35
N ASP A 155 17.58 -17.91 3.90
CA ASP A 155 18.19 -16.67 3.42
C ASP A 155 18.38 -16.68 1.89
N PRO A 156 18.23 -15.52 1.23
CA PRO A 156 18.39 -15.42 -0.21
C PRO A 156 19.81 -15.85 -0.63
N ILE A 157 19.89 -16.73 -1.63
CA ILE A 157 21.17 -17.14 -2.24
C ILE A 157 21.69 -16.01 -3.13
N TYR A 158 20.77 -15.24 -3.72
CA TYR A 158 21.06 -14.12 -4.58
C TYR A 158 19.98 -13.05 -4.43
N LYS A 159 20.37 -11.78 -4.44
CA LYS A 159 19.47 -10.64 -4.35
C LYS A 159 20.02 -9.48 -5.18
N ASP A 160 19.22 -8.97 -6.09
CA ASP A 160 19.41 -7.67 -6.75
C ASP A 160 18.07 -6.90 -6.79
N GLU A 161 18.05 -5.79 -7.53
CA GLU A 161 16.89 -4.90 -7.65
C GLU A 161 15.70 -5.53 -8.36
N LYS A 162 15.91 -6.52 -9.23
CA LYS A 162 14.85 -7.14 -10.05
C LYS A 162 14.61 -8.60 -9.71
N ARG A 163 15.46 -9.22 -8.91
CA ARG A 163 15.46 -10.67 -8.69
C ARG A 163 15.96 -11.05 -7.30
N ILE A 164 15.21 -11.94 -6.66
CA ILE A 164 15.64 -12.59 -5.42
C ILE A 164 15.48 -14.10 -5.56
N ASP A 165 16.55 -14.85 -5.32
CA ASP A 165 16.56 -16.30 -5.39
C ASP A 165 16.71 -16.91 -3.99
N TYR A 166 15.85 -17.85 -3.66
CA TYR A 166 15.81 -18.56 -2.39
C TYR A 166 15.97 -20.07 -2.59
N LYS A 167 16.70 -20.72 -1.67
CA LYS A 167 16.83 -22.19 -1.66
C LYS A 167 15.66 -22.80 -0.88
N LEU A 168 14.89 -23.69 -1.51
CA LEU A 168 13.79 -24.40 -0.85
C LEU A 168 14.14 -25.83 -0.40
N GLY A 169 15.26 -26.40 -0.89
CA GLY A 169 15.69 -27.79 -0.62
C GLY A 169 15.41 -28.74 -1.79
N ASN A 170 16.08 -29.91 -1.83
CA ASN A 170 15.98 -30.92 -2.89
C ASN A 170 16.19 -30.36 -4.32
N ASP A 171 17.23 -29.55 -4.51
CA ASP A 171 17.56 -28.87 -5.78
C ASP A 171 16.41 -28.03 -6.35
N ARG A 172 15.64 -27.40 -5.46
CA ARG A 172 14.59 -26.44 -5.81
C ARG A 172 15.00 -25.02 -5.46
N ILE A 173 14.64 -24.12 -6.36
CA ILE A 173 14.85 -22.68 -6.22
C ILE A 173 13.50 -21.99 -6.32
N LEU A 174 13.25 -21.04 -5.42
CA LEU A 174 12.19 -20.06 -5.59
C LEU A 174 12.82 -18.74 -5.98
N ARG A 175 12.46 -18.22 -7.14
CA ARG A 175 12.87 -16.92 -7.62
C ARG A 175 11.68 -15.97 -7.62
N LEU A 176 11.88 -14.77 -7.11
CA LEU A 176 10.97 -13.66 -7.26
C LEU A 176 11.57 -12.72 -8.29
N ARG A 177 10.79 -12.34 -9.30
CA ARG A 177 11.20 -11.41 -10.35
C ARG A 177 10.27 -10.21 -10.37
N MET A 178 10.82 -9.03 -10.10
CA MET A 178 10.12 -7.77 -10.23
C MET A 178 10.21 -7.27 -11.67
N LEU A 179 9.06 -6.94 -12.25
CA LEU A 179 8.92 -6.46 -13.63
C LEU A 179 8.51 -4.98 -13.69
N HIS A 180 8.05 -4.41 -12.57
CA HIS A 180 7.59 -3.04 -12.48
C HIS A 180 8.70 -2.08 -11.97
N PRO A 181 8.78 -0.84 -12.48
CA PRO A 181 8.08 -0.27 -13.63
C PRO A 181 8.93 -0.38 -14.90
N ASP A 182 9.01 -1.56 -15.51
CA ASP A 182 9.81 -1.76 -16.73
C ASP A 182 8.96 -2.18 -17.93
N ASN A 183 9.57 -2.10 -19.11
CA ASN A 183 8.98 -2.60 -20.36
C ASN A 183 8.50 -4.05 -20.26
N GLU A 184 9.13 -4.86 -19.41
CA GLU A 184 8.78 -6.26 -19.18
C GLU A 184 7.36 -6.40 -18.60
N GLU A 185 6.95 -5.50 -17.68
CA GLU A 185 5.57 -5.42 -17.18
C GLU A 185 4.61 -5.10 -18.32
N HIS A 186 4.94 -4.11 -19.17
CA HIS A 186 4.09 -3.72 -20.29
C HIS A 186 3.91 -4.83 -21.32
N ILE A 187 4.89 -5.72 -21.46
CA ILE A 187 4.82 -6.87 -22.36
C ILE A 187 4.01 -7.98 -21.71
N ILE A 188 4.40 -8.43 -20.51
CA ILE A 188 3.83 -9.62 -19.86
C ILE A 188 2.44 -9.34 -19.27
N GLY A 189 2.25 -8.14 -18.69
CA GLY A 189 1.04 -7.72 -17.99
C GLY A 189 1.02 -8.04 -16.49
N SER A 190 2.18 -8.38 -15.89
CA SER A 190 2.33 -8.67 -14.46
C SER A 190 3.44 -7.83 -13.84
N ASP A 191 3.29 -7.40 -12.59
CA ASP A 191 4.32 -6.65 -11.85
C ASP A 191 5.36 -7.55 -11.17
N LEU A 192 4.94 -8.74 -10.72
CA LEU A 192 5.78 -9.66 -9.97
C LEU A 192 5.55 -11.11 -10.42
N VAL A 193 6.62 -11.86 -10.61
CA VAL A 193 6.55 -13.29 -10.95
C VAL A 193 7.27 -14.11 -9.89
N TYR A 194 6.59 -15.13 -9.38
CA TYR A 194 7.18 -16.20 -8.60
C TYR A 194 7.51 -17.37 -9.53
N GLU A 195 8.77 -17.74 -9.59
CA GLU A 195 9.31 -18.81 -10.43
C GLU A 195 9.83 -19.92 -9.52
N GLN A 196 9.15 -21.06 -9.47
CA GLN A 196 9.60 -22.23 -8.73
C GLN A 196 10.29 -23.20 -9.69
N TYR A 197 11.60 -23.34 -9.55
CA TYR A 197 12.40 -24.29 -10.31
C TYR A 197 12.57 -25.60 -9.55
N ASP A 198 12.34 -26.71 -10.22
CA ASP A 198 12.74 -28.06 -9.82
C ASP A 198 13.85 -28.50 -10.78
N LEU A 199 15.10 -28.31 -10.36
CA LEU A 199 16.26 -28.53 -11.21
C LEU A 199 16.47 -30.02 -11.51
N LYS A 200 16.09 -30.90 -10.57
CA LYS A 200 16.20 -32.35 -10.74
C LYS A 200 15.32 -32.87 -11.88
N ASN A 201 14.10 -32.34 -11.97
CA ASN A 201 13.12 -32.77 -12.98
C ASN A 201 13.06 -31.84 -14.20
N GLU A 202 13.90 -30.80 -14.25
CA GLU A 202 13.91 -29.74 -15.27
C GLU A 202 12.52 -29.13 -15.48
N ARG A 203 11.84 -28.78 -14.37
CA ARG A 203 10.50 -28.19 -14.39
C ARG A 203 10.50 -26.80 -13.77
N VAL A 204 9.62 -25.96 -14.28
CA VAL A 204 9.33 -24.64 -13.69
C VAL A 204 7.84 -24.51 -13.45
N ARG A 205 7.48 -23.85 -12.36
CA ARG A 205 6.12 -23.34 -12.13
C ARG A 205 6.16 -21.83 -11.99
N LEU A 206 5.13 -21.17 -12.48
CA LEU A 206 5.09 -19.72 -12.56
C LEU A 206 3.82 -19.18 -11.92
N VAL A 207 3.95 -18.22 -11.03
CA VAL A 207 2.81 -17.48 -10.48
C VAL A 207 3.02 -16.00 -10.76
N HIS A 208 2.15 -15.44 -11.59
CA HIS A 208 2.16 -14.03 -11.95
C HIS A 208 1.21 -13.25 -11.04
N LEU A 209 1.67 -12.10 -10.58
CA LEU A 209 0.90 -11.18 -9.76
C LEU A 209 0.86 -9.82 -10.44
N GLN A 210 -0.34 -9.32 -10.65
CA GLN A 210 -0.58 -7.93 -10.99
C GLN A 210 -1.23 -7.26 -9.77
N TYR A 211 -0.53 -6.30 -9.19
CA TYR A 211 -1.06 -5.44 -8.15
C TYR A 211 -2.06 -4.48 -8.77
N LYS A 212 -3.17 -4.29 -8.06
CA LYS A 212 -4.17 -3.26 -8.38
C LYS A 212 -4.73 -2.68 -7.10
N VAL A 213 -4.85 -1.36 -7.10
CA VAL A 213 -5.58 -0.63 -6.08
C VAL A 213 -7.08 -0.80 -6.34
N TRP A 214 -7.77 -1.43 -5.40
CA TRP A 214 -9.22 -1.54 -5.41
C TRP A 214 -9.78 -0.28 -4.76
N ASP A 215 -11.02 0.10 -5.09
CA ASP A 215 -11.62 1.27 -4.46
C ASP A 215 -11.98 1.01 -2.98
N GLU A 216 -12.41 2.05 -2.27
CA GLU A 216 -12.79 1.99 -0.85
C GLU A 216 -13.94 1.02 -0.54
N LYS A 217 -14.61 0.48 -1.57
CA LYS A 217 -15.73 -0.46 -1.44
C LYS A 217 -15.35 -1.89 -1.83
N ASP A 218 -14.05 -2.18 -1.94
CA ASP A 218 -13.53 -3.45 -2.44
C ASP A 218 -14.01 -3.80 -3.87
N VAL A 219 -14.27 -2.79 -4.70
CA VAL A 219 -14.71 -2.97 -6.08
C VAL A 219 -13.58 -2.65 -7.05
N LEU A 220 -13.28 -3.64 -7.91
CA LEU A 220 -12.42 -3.45 -9.08
C LEU A 220 -13.26 -3.04 -10.29
N TYR A 221 -13.16 -1.78 -10.70
CA TYR A 221 -13.81 -1.30 -11.92
C TYR A 221 -12.94 -1.52 -13.15
N PHE A 222 -13.35 -2.43 -14.03
CA PHE A 222 -12.68 -2.70 -15.30
C PHE A 222 -12.73 -1.50 -16.26
N SER A 223 -13.71 -0.61 -16.06
CA SER A 223 -13.87 0.64 -16.79
C SER A 223 -12.89 1.75 -16.36
N LYS A 224 -12.19 1.60 -15.23
CA LYS A 224 -11.18 2.56 -14.77
C LYS A 224 -9.79 2.09 -15.19
N GLY A 225 -9.15 2.85 -16.08
CA GLY A 225 -7.78 2.61 -16.55
C GLY A 225 -7.66 1.53 -17.63
N ASN A 226 -6.45 1.01 -17.84
CA ASN A 226 -6.12 0.02 -18.88
C ASN A 226 -6.27 -1.45 -18.41
N MET A 227 -7.18 -1.71 -17.47
CA MET A 227 -7.33 -3.03 -16.83
C MET A 227 -7.61 -4.14 -17.86
N SER A 228 -8.54 -3.92 -18.77
CA SER A 228 -8.88 -4.93 -19.78
C SER A 228 -7.68 -5.29 -20.65
N SER A 229 -6.91 -4.29 -21.10
CA SER A 229 -5.70 -4.54 -21.88
C SER A 229 -4.64 -5.31 -21.09
N GLN A 230 -4.48 -5.04 -19.79
CA GLN A 230 -3.55 -5.79 -18.93
C GLN A 230 -4.02 -7.23 -18.71
N LEU A 231 -5.31 -7.46 -18.50
CA LEU A 231 -5.89 -8.80 -18.38
C LEU A 231 -5.76 -9.59 -19.68
N ASP A 232 -5.96 -8.93 -20.82
CA ASP A 232 -5.76 -9.54 -22.14
C ASP A 232 -4.30 -9.96 -22.33
N LYS A 233 -3.34 -9.13 -21.90
CA LYS A 233 -1.90 -9.47 -21.92
C LYS A 233 -1.60 -10.65 -21.01
N LEU A 234 -2.07 -10.64 -19.76
CA LEU A 234 -1.91 -11.77 -18.84
C LEU A 234 -2.49 -13.05 -19.45
N SER A 235 -3.71 -13.00 -19.97
CA SER A 235 -4.38 -14.14 -20.60
C SER A 235 -3.58 -14.67 -21.79
N ASN A 236 -3.17 -13.78 -22.70
CA ASN A 236 -2.50 -14.15 -23.93
C ASN A 236 -1.08 -14.65 -23.72
N ASN A 237 -0.29 -13.99 -22.86
CA ASN A 237 1.11 -14.31 -22.66
C ASN A 237 1.34 -15.48 -21.70
N ILE A 238 0.35 -15.78 -20.85
CA ILE A 238 0.50 -16.78 -19.79
C ILE A 238 -0.39 -17.99 -20.09
N CYS A 239 -1.71 -17.81 -20.07
CA CYS A 239 -2.67 -18.90 -20.20
C CYS A 239 -2.69 -19.47 -21.62
N ASN A 240 -2.73 -18.61 -22.64
CA ASN A 240 -2.90 -19.01 -24.03
C ASN A 240 -1.57 -19.32 -24.75
N ASN A 241 -0.43 -19.08 -24.09
CA ASN A 241 0.91 -19.26 -24.67
C ASN A 241 1.53 -20.63 -24.33
N ASN A 242 0.71 -21.65 -24.03
CA ASN A 242 1.14 -23.00 -23.65
C ASN A 242 2.11 -23.09 -22.44
N MET A 243 2.29 -22.02 -21.67
CA MET A 243 3.13 -22.03 -20.46
C MET A 243 2.46 -22.78 -19.30
N CYS A 244 1.13 -22.91 -19.34
CA CYS A 244 0.33 -23.60 -18.32
C CYS A 244 0.24 -25.12 -18.52
N VAL A 245 0.92 -25.71 -19.50
CA VAL A 245 0.88 -27.15 -19.77
C VAL A 245 2.25 -27.81 -19.64
N ASN A 246 2.28 -29.09 -19.29
CA ASN A 246 3.50 -29.89 -19.37
C ASN A 246 3.81 -30.33 -20.82
N LYS A 247 4.93 -31.02 -21.04
CA LYS A 247 5.32 -31.57 -22.36
C LYS A 247 4.24 -32.44 -23.02
N ALA A 248 3.33 -33.03 -22.25
CA ALA A 248 2.24 -33.87 -22.74
C ALA A 248 0.91 -33.09 -22.95
N GLY A 249 0.92 -31.76 -22.81
CA GLY A 249 -0.28 -30.92 -22.97
C GLY A 249 -1.23 -30.93 -21.78
N VAL A 250 -0.84 -31.52 -20.65
CA VAL A 250 -1.69 -31.57 -19.45
C VAL A 250 -1.48 -30.28 -18.64
N ASN A 251 -2.57 -29.61 -18.25
CA ASN A 251 -2.55 -28.34 -17.51
C ASN A 251 -2.62 -28.49 -15.97
N TYR A 252 -2.74 -29.72 -15.46
CA TYR A 252 -2.85 -30.01 -14.03
C TYR A 252 -2.06 -31.27 -13.62
N THR A 253 -1.67 -31.37 -12.36
CA THR A 253 -1.10 -32.59 -11.77
C THR A 253 -1.83 -32.97 -10.50
N LYS A 254 -2.08 -34.27 -10.29
CA LYS A 254 -2.63 -34.78 -9.03
C LYS A 254 -1.64 -34.48 -7.89
N GLY A 255 -2.13 -33.84 -6.82
CA GLY A 255 -1.33 -33.52 -5.62
C GLY A 255 -0.76 -32.11 -5.54
N TYR A 256 -1.03 -31.23 -6.52
CA TYR A 256 -0.68 -29.81 -6.44
C TYR A 256 -1.94 -28.94 -6.33
N ARG A 257 -1.89 -27.91 -5.47
CA ARG A 257 -3.03 -27.00 -5.23
C ARG A 257 -3.26 -26.02 -6.39
N LEU A 258 -2.23 -25.71 -7.18
CA LEU A 258 -2.27 -24.78 -8.30
C LEU A 258 -1.76 -25.44 -9.60
N PRO A 259 -2.26 -25.01 -10.77
CA PRO A 259 -1.76 -25.45 -12.07
C PRO A 259 -0.30 -25.03 -12.29
N PHE A 260 0.33 -25.53 -13.36
CA PHE A 260 1.75 -25.25 -13.66
C PHE A 260 2.06 -23.75 -13.79
N CYS A 261 1.07 -22.99 -14.22
CA CYS A 261 1.14 -21.55 -14.19
C CYS A 261 -0.21 -20.94 -13.77
N SER A 262 -0.17 -19.81 -13.08
CA SER A 262 -1.35 -19.07 -12.61
C SER A 262 -1.07 -17.57 -12.64
N ALA A 263 -2.12 -16.77 -12.83
CA ALA A 263 -2.07 -15.33 -12.71
C ALA A 263 -3.12 -14.87 -11.70
N PHE A 264 -2.76 -13.92 -10.82
CA PHE A 264 -3.65 -13.37 -9.83
C PHE A 264 -3.60 -11.85 -9.83
N LEU A 265 -4.75 -11.24 -9.55
CA LEU A 265 -4.81 -9.85 -9.15
C LEU A 265 -4.58 -9.78 -7.65
N ARG A 266 -3.56 -9.03 -7.24
CA ARG A 266 -3.31 -8.75 -5.83
C ARG A 266 -4.03 -7.46 -5.45
N ARG A 267 -5.01 -7.60 -4.56
CA ARG A 267 -5.67 -6.45 -3.93
C ARG A 267 -4.72 -5.74 -2.97
N ARG A 268 -5.01 -4.47 -2.71
CA ARG A 268 -4.58 -3.79 -1.48
C ARG A 268 -5.23 -4.49 -0.29
N ILE A 269 -4.45 -4.82 0.74
CA ILE A 269 -4.99 -5.15 2.05
C ILE A 269 -4.80 -3.89 2.89
N GLU A 270 -5.89 -3.24 3.28
CA GLU A 270 -5.81 -2.24 4.35
C GLU A 270 -5.45 -2.98 5.63
N SER A 271 -4.25 -2.71 6.17
CA SER A 271 -3.94 -3.13 7.53
C SER A 271 -4.86 -2.35 8.46
N LYS A 272 -5.93 -3.00 8.94
CA LYS A 272 -6.82 -2.45 9.97
C LYS A 272 -6.13 -2.23 11.32
N GLU A 273 -4.84 -2.53 11.44
CA GLU A 273 -4.11 -2.60 12.71
C GLU A 273 -3.36 -1.33 13.12
N ALA A 274 -3.63 -0.16 12.51
CA ALA A 274 -2.91 1.08 12.83
C ALA A 274 -3.74 2.16 13.56
N ILE A 275 -4.89 1.81 14.14
CA ILE A 275 -5.60 2.72 15.07
C ILE A 275 -6.04 1.94 16.31
N VAL A 276 -5.05 1.50 17.09
CA VAL A 276 -5.19 1.38 18.54
C VAL A 276 -3.90 1.94 19.11
N HIS A 277 -3.85 3.26 19.32
CA HIS A 277 -3.11 3.95 20.38
C HIS A 277 -3.61 5.40 20.46
#